data_AF-A0A6L3JSG5-F1
#
_entry.id   AF-A0A6L3JSG5-F1
#
_cell.length_a   1.000
_cell.length_b   1.000
_cell.length_c   1.000
_cell.angle_alpha   90.00
_cell.angle_beta   90.00
_cell.angle_gamma   90.00
#
_symmetry.space_group_name_H-M   'P 1'
#
loop_
_entity.id
_entity.type
_entity.pdbx_description
1 polymer ?
#
loop_
_entity_poly.entity_id
_entity_poly.type
_entity_poly.pdbx_seq_one_letter_code
_entity_poly.pdbx_strand_id
1 'polypeptide(L)' 'MQQYILNYKLKLVENRLLHSQMRICEIVEELGFTDESHLNKFFKKYRGCSPSNFRKNNLK' A
#
# COMPACT_ATOMS: atom_id res chain seq x y z
N MET A 1 7.03 1.84 -20.12
CA MET A 1 6.80 3.04 -19.28
C MET A 1 5.87 2.82 -18.09
N GLN A 2 4.78 2.03 -18.17
CA GLN A 2 3.81 1.90 -17.07
C GLN A 2 4.36 1.29 -15.75
N GLN A 3 5.39 0.45 -15.82
CA GLN A 3 5.97 -0.19 -14.62
C GLN A 3 6.64 0.80 -13.67
N TYR A 4 7.09 1.95 -14.14
CA TYR A 4 7.80 2.92 -13.30
C TYR A 4 6.86 3.61 -12.30
N ILE A 5 5.72 4.12 -12.80
CA ILE A 5 4.68 4.79 -11.99
C ILE A 5 4.15 3.84 -10.93
N LEU A 6 3.97 2.59 -11.32
CA LEU A 6 3.48 1.52 -10.48
C LEU A 6 4.44 1.19 -9.34
N ASN A 7 5.73 0.98 -9.64
CA ASN A 7 6.76 0.74 -8.62
C ASN A 7 6.91 1.95 -7.70
N TYR A 8 6.77 3.17 -8.24
CA TYR A 8 6.77 4.39 -7.44
C TYR A 8 5.58 4.43 -6.46
N LYS A 9 4.35 4.20 -6.94
CA LYS A 9 3.16 4.10 -6.09
C LYS A 9 3.33 3.03 -5.02
N LEU A 10 3.88 1.87 -5.39
CA LEU A 10 4.12 0.78 -4.46
C LEU A 10 5.07 1.18 -3.33
N LYS A 11 6.22 1.76 -3.66
CA LYS A 11 7.16 2.29 -2.66
C LYS A 11 6.53 3.33 -1.76
N LEU A 12 5.65 4.18 -2.30
CA LEU A 12 4.93 5.18 -1.51
C LEU A 12 4.00 4.53 -0.50
N VAL A 13 3.22 3.52 -0.92
CA VAL A 13 2.37 2.71 -0.02
C VAL A 13 3.22 2.06 1.07
N GLU A 14 4.33 1.41 0.70
CA GLU A 14 5.23 0.77 1.66
C GLU A 14 5.77 1.75 2.68
N ASN A 15 6.26 2.90 2.22
CA ASN A 15 6.78 3.95 3.08
C ASN A 15 5.69 4.46 4.05
N ARG A 16 4.46 4.65 3.57
CA ARG A 16 3.32 5.02 4.41
C ARG A 16 2.97 3.95 5.43
N LEU A 17 3.01 2.67 5.06
CA LEU A 17 2.71 1.57 5.98
C LEU A 17 3.77 1.38 7.06
N LEU A 18 5.03 1.69 6.77
CA LEU A 18 6.18 1.50 7.67
C LEU A 18 6.44 2.73 8.54
N HIS A 19 6.43 3.91 7.93
CA HIS A 19 6.83 5.16 8.58
C HIS A 19 5.65 6.01 9.04
N SER A 20 4.41 5.64 8.71
CA SER A 20 3.23 6.35 9.17
C SER A 20 2.27 5.44 9.91
N GLN A 21 1.60 6.01 10.91
CA GLN A 21 0.51 5.32 11.61
C GLN A 21 -0.82 5.42 10.87
N MET A 22 -0.85 6.02 9.67
CA MET A 22 -2.03 6.21 8.83
C MET A 22 -2.84 4.93 8.67
N ARG A 23 -4.16 5.07 8.75
CA ARG A 23 -5.10 3.98 8.50
C ARG A 23 -5.09 3.65 7.02
N ILE A 24 -5.42 2.40 6.69
CA ILE A 24 -5.48 1.94 5.30
C ILE A 24 -6.44 2.82 4.48
N CYS A 25 -7.59 3.22 5.04
CA CYS A 25 -8.51 4.17 4.40
C CYS A 25 -7.85 5.49 4.01
N GLU A 26 -6.98 6.06 4.85
CA GLU A 26 -6.33 7.34 4.53
C GLU A 26 -5.26 7.17 3.46
N ILE A 27 -4.61 6.02 3.41
CA ILE A 27 -3.67 5.67 2.33
C ILE A 27 -4.44 5.46 1.01
N VAL A 28 -5.64 4.89 1.07
CA VAL A 28 -6.54 4.72 -0.09
C VAL A 28 -6.90 6.09 -0.66
N GLU A 29 -7.38 7.01 0.19
CA GLU A 29 -7.75 8.36 -0.21
C GLU A 29 -6.55 9.18 -0.71
N GLU A 30 -5.41 9.15 0.00
CA GLU A 30 -4.19 9.88 -0.36
C GLU A 30 -3.64 9.46 -1.73
N LEU A 31 -3.71 8.17 -2.06
CA LEU A 31 -3.14 7.62 -3.30
C LEU A 31 -4.15 7.51 -4.45
N GLY A 32 -5.39 7.91 -4.21
CA GLY A 32 -6.49 7.87 -5.19
C GLY A 32 -6.93 6.45 -5.53
N PHE A 33 -6.89 5.53 -4.57
CA PHE A 33 -7.55 4.23 -4.71
C PHE A 33 -9.05 4.38 -4.44
N THR A 34 -9.84 3.55 -5.12
CA THR A 34 -11.29 3.53 -4.97
C THR A 34 -11.73 3.10 -3.57
N ASP A 35 -11.04 2.09 -3.03
CA ASP A 35 -11.37 1.47 -1.75
C ASP A 35 -10.18 0.62 -1.26
N GLU A 36 -10.27 0.18 -0.01
CA GLU A 36 -9.26 -0.70 0.61
C GLU A 36 -9.08 -2.00 -0.18
N SER A 37 -10.14 -2.52 -0.82
CA SER A 37 -10.04 -3.74 -1.62
C SER A 37 -9.22 -3.53 -2.89
N HIS A 38 -9.36 -2.37 -3.54
CA HIS A 38 -8.54 -1.99 -4.69
C HIS A 38 -7.06 -1.87 -4.30
N LEU A 39 -6.74 -1.15 -3.23
CA LEU A 39 -5.38 -1.07 -2.68
C LEU A 39 -4.87 -2.47 -2.30
N ASN A 40 -5.70 -3.29 -1.65
CA ASN A 40 -5.30 -4.60 -1.18
C ASN A 40 -5.00 -5.55 -2.35
N LYS A 41 -5.84 -5.58 -3.39
CA LYS A 41 -5.57 -6.34 -4.62
C LYS A 41 -4.30 -5.85 -5.32
N PHE A 42 -4.13 -4.54 -5.42
CA PHE A 42 -2.94 -3.92 -5.99
C PHE A 42 -1.69 -4.34 -5.22
N PHE A 43 -1.65 -4.08 -3.92
CA PHE A 43 -0.51 -4.34 -3.07
C PHE A 43 -0.19 -5.84 -2.99
N LYS A 44 -1.22 -6.69 -2.86
CA LYS A 44 -1.07 -8.14 -2.86
C LYS A 44 -0.53 -8.67 -4.18
N LYS A 45 -0.90 -8.10 -5.33
CA LYS A 45 -0.37 -8.48 -6.64
C LYS A 45 1.15 -8.31 -6.73
N TYR A 46 1.72 -7.33 -6.03
CA TYR A 46 3.14 -7.02 -6.08
C TYR A 46 3.95 -7.54 -4.89
N ARG A 47 3.39 -7.48 -3.68
CA ARG A 47 4.06 -7.93 -2.45
C ARG A 47 3.62 -9.29 -1.94
N GLY A 48 2.57 -9.87 -2.51
CA GLY A 48 2.02 -11.17 -2.08
C GLY A 48 1.18 -11.11 -0.79
N CYS A 49 1.15 -9.96 -0.10
CA CYS A 49 0.49 -9.78 1.19
C CYS A 49 -0.46 -8.57 1.16
N SER A 50 -1.41 -8.51 2.10
CA SER A 50 -2.22 -7.31 2.28
C SER A 50 -1.42 -6.20 2.96
N PRO A 51 -1.74 -4.92 2.70
CA PRO A 51 -1.04 -3.79 3.32
C PRO A 51 -1.18 -3.81 4.86
N SER A 52 -2.33 -4.26 5.37
CA SER A 52 -2.54 -4.49 6.82
C SER A 52 -1.61 -5.58 7.38
N ASN A 53 -1.43 -6.71 6.66
CA ASN A 53 -0.49 -7.74 7.08
C ASN A 53 0.95 -7.24 7.01
N PHE A 54 1.28 -6.47 5.98
CA PHE A 54 2.62 -5.91 5.81
C PHE A 54 2.99 -4.98 6.97
N ARG A 55 2.07 -4.09 7.37
CA ARG A 55 2.24 -3.24 8.56
C ARG A 55 2.41 -4.08 9.83
N LYS A 56 1.57 -5.10 10.04
CA LYS A 56 1.67 -5.98 11.22
C LYS A 56 2.98 -6.78 11.28
N ASN A 57 3.53 -7.21 10.15
CA ASN A 57 4.79 -7.96 10.11
C ASN A 57 6.03 -7.09 10.34
N ASN A 58 5.98 -5.80 10.00
CA ASN A 58 7.12 -4.89 10.17
C ASN A 58 7.12 -4.14 11.52
N LEU A 59 6.04 -4.21 12.30
CA LEU A 59 5.97 -3.69 13.68
C LEU A 59 6.52 -4.67 14.73
N LYS A 60 7.38 -5.60 14.32
CA LYS A 60 8.02 -6.60 15.20
C LYS A 60 9.39 -6.13 15.67
#